data_AF-A0A7S3AUQ6-F1
#
_entry.id   AF-A0A7S3AUQ6-F1
#
_cell.length_a   1.000
_cell.length_b   1.000
_cell.length_c   1.000
_cell.angle_alpha   90.00
_cell.angle_beta   90.00
_cell.angle_gamma   90.00
#
_symmetry.space_group_name_H-M   'P 1'
#
loop_
_entity.id
_entity.type
_entity.pdbx_description
1 polymer ?
#
loop_
_entity_poly.entity_id
_entity_poly.type
_entity_poly.pdbx_seq_one_letter_code
_entity_poly.pdbx_strand_id
1 'polypeptide(L)'
;LAAEVRLRRGITVSLMDNLVHTPLVPFCVLRRGCKAGIMITASHNPKEDNGYKVYWGGTGAQIIPPHDSGIASCIEANLQPWASYGVASLEAMLKAEWAAPVGCYTEELSAAYYRGMAAQLCCHPVENAASTVKIVHTAMHGVGHQWTVRA
;
A
#
# COMPACT_ATOMS: atom_id res chain seq x y z
N LEU A 1 7.63 -8.22 8.10
CA LEU A 1 8.32 -9.17 7.19
C LEU A 1 8.72 -8.53 5.86
N ALA A 2 7.80 -8.16 4.96
CA ALA A 2 8.18 -7.63 3.63
C ALA A 2 9.09 -6.39 3.67
N ALA A 3 8.82 -5.45 4.60
CA ALA A 3 9.66 -4.29 4.85
C ALA A 3 11.03 -4.68 5.40
N GLU A 4 11.06 -5.55 6.41
CA GLU A 4 12.29 -6.02 7.06
C GLU A 4 13.27 -6.68 6.09
N VAL A 5 12.78 -7.58 5.22
CA VAL A 5 13.59 -8.25 4.19
C VAL A 5 14.31 -7.23 3.30
N ARG A 6 13.63 -6.14 2.95
CA ARG A 6 14.16 -5.07 2.09
C ARG A 6 15.15 -4.18 2.83
N LEU A 7 14.82 -3.78 4.05
CA LEU A 7 15.72 -2.98 4.89
C LEU A 7 17.04 -3.71 5.14
N ARG A 8 17.02 -5.02 5.43
CA ARG A 8 18.24 -5.83 5.58
C ARG A 8 19.07 -5.96 4.29
N ARG A 9 18.49 -5.66 3.13
CA ARG A 9 19.17 -5.64 1.82
C ARG A 9 19.56 -4.22 1.40
N GLY A 10 19.48 -3.24 2.30
CA GLY A 10 19.81 -1.84 2.02
C GLY A 10 18.79 -1.12 1.14
N ILE A 11 17.59 -1.71 0.94
CA ILE A 11 16.52 -1.10 0.15
C ILE A 11 15.71 -0.18 1.05
N THR A 12 15.60 1.08 0.64
CA THR A 12 14.73 2.08 1.27
C THR A 12 13.27 1.66 1.18
N VAL A 13 12.58 1.63 2.32
CA VAL A 13 11.16 1.23 2.41
C VAL A 13 10.33 2.36 2.97
N SER A 14 9.30 2.74 2.22
CA SER A 14 8.26 3.67 2.68
C SER A 14 7.10 2.87 3.22
N LEU A 15 7.04 2.76 4.54
CA LEU A 15 6.02 1.97 5.23
C LEU A 15 4.78 2.83 5.45
N MET A 16 3.60 2.25 5.23
CA MET A 16 2.34 2.85 5.63
C MET A 16 2.01 2.41 7.05
N ASP A 17 1.58 3.37 7.85
CA ASP A 17 1.11 3.15 9.21
C ASP A 17 -0.35 2.69 9.15
N ASN A 18 -0.64 1.59 9.83
CA ASN A 18 -1.97 0.96 9.90
C ASN A 18 -2.50 0.43 8.55
N LEU A 19 -3.77 -0.01 8.57
CA LEU A 19 -4.47 -0.56 7.42
C LEU A 19 -4.79 0.53 6.39
N VAL A 20 -4.33 0.35 5.16
CA VAL A 20 -4.60 1.25 4.04
C VAL A 20 -5.45 0.58 2.96
N HIS A 21 -6.20 1.36 2.17
CA HIS A 21 -6.90 0.83 1.01
C HIS A 21 -5.92 0.54 -0.15
N THR A 22 -6.22 -0.49 -0.93
CA THR A 22 -5.35 -0.94 -2.04
C THR A 22 -4.94 0.18 -3.01
N PRO A 23 -5.84 1.11 -3.43
CA PRO A 23 -5.46 2.18 -4.36
C PRO A 23 -4.38 3.16 -3.85
N LEU A 24 -4.15 3.24 -2.53
CA LEU A 24 -3.17 4.17 -1.98
C LEU A 24 -1.76 3.74 -2.37
N VAL A 25 -1.48 2.43 -2.42
CA VAL A 25 -0.15 1.90 -2.75
C VAL A 25 0.32 2.32 -4.15
N PRO A 26 -0.39 2.03 -5.26
CA PRO A 26 0.04 2.46 -6.59
C PRO A 26 0.08 3.98 -6.75
N PHE A 27 -0.83 4.73 -6.10
CA PHE A 27 -0.74 6.19 -6.03
C PHE A 27 0.59 6.65 -5.41
N CYS A 28 0.99 6.04 -4.29
CA CYS A 28 2.24 6.35 -3.62
C CYS A 28 3.47 5.97 -4.45
N VAL A 29 3.41 4.83 -5.15
CA VAL A 29 4.47 4.39 -6.06
C VAL A 29 4.77 5.45 -7.10
N LEU A 30 3.72 5.93 -7.79
CA LEU A 30 3.86 6.96 -8.81
C LEU A 30 4.30 8.29 -8.21
N ARG A 31 3.66 8.72 -7.12
CA ARG A 31 3.90 10.03 -6.52
C ARG A 31 5.31 10.19 -5.96
N ARG A 32 5.89 9.12 -5.41
CA ARG A 32 7.23 9.15 -4.79
C ARG A 32 8.32 8.51 -5.65
N GLY A 33 8.00 8.12 -6.88
CA GLY A 33 8.95 7.49 -7.79
C GLY A 33 9.51 6.16 -7.26
N CYS A 34 8.73 5.43 -6.47
CA CYS A 34 9.16 4.13 -5.94
C CYS A 34 9.37 3.13 -7.09
N LYS A 35 10.34 2.23 -6.93
CA LYS A 35 10.60 1.17 -7.93
C LYS A 35 9.55 0.06 -7.91
N ALA A 36 8.89 -0.14 -6.78
CA ALA A 36 7.75 -1.03 -6.65
C ALA A 36 6.93 -0.65 -5.41
N GLY A 37 5.67 -1.08 -5.39
CA GLY A 37 4.78 -1.03 -4.23
C GLY A 37 4.27 -2.42 -3.88
N ILE A 38 4.05 -2.67 -2.60
CA ILE A 38 3.56 -3.97 -2.11
C ILE A 38 2.31 -3.74 -1.31
N MET A 39 1.27 -4.53 -1.61
CA MET A 39 0.04 -4.56 -0.84
C MET A 39 -0.16 -5.98 -0.29
N ILE A 40 -0.33 -6.08 1.03
CA ILE A 40 -0.66 -7.35 1.69
C ILE A 40 -2.18 -7.42 1.79
N THR A 41 -2.80 -8.24 0.93
CA THR A 41 -4.26 -8.44 0.89
C THR A 41 -4.61 -9.63 0.01
N ALA A 42 -5.49 -10.50 0.50
CA ALA A 42 -6.15 -11.55 -0.29
C ALA A 42 -7.44 -11.05 -0.97
N SER A 43 -7.64 -9.73 -1.05
CA SER A 43 -8.81 -9.09 -1.66
C SER A 43 -10.14 -9.50 -1.00
N HIS A 44 -10.88 -10.42 -1.61
CA HIS A 44 -12.20 -10.88 -1.17
C HIS A 44 -12.16 -12.36 -0.73
N ASN A 45 -10.98 -12.98 -0.73
CA ASN A 45 -10.80 -14.35 -0.30
C ASN A 45 -11.17 -14.50 1.19
N PRO A 46 -11.43 -15.75 1.64
CA PRO A 46 -11.63 -16.06 3.05
C PRO A 46 -10.49 -15.54 3.95
N LYS A 47 -10.76 -15.37 5.24
CA LYS A 47 -9.82 -14.80 6.22
C LYS A 47 -8.56 -15.65 6.42
N GLU A 48 -8.63 -16.93 6.07
CA GLU A 48 -7.53 -17.89 6.13
C GLU A 48 -6.49 -17.64 5.04
N ASP A 49 -6.88 -16.98 3.94
CA ASP A 49 -5.98 -16.68 2.83
C ASP A 49 -5.17 -15.41 3.09
N ASN A 50 -3.92 -15.44 2.64
CA ASN A 50 -3.07 -14.27 2.53
C ASN A 50 -2.82 -13.93 1.07
N GLY A 51 -2.52 -12.68 0.79
CA GLY A 51 -2.18 -12.24 -0.56
C GLY A 51 -1.09 -11.19 -0.58
N TYR A 52 -0.33 -11.21 -1.66
CA TYR A 52 0.81 -10.34 -1.89
C TYR A 52 0.72 -9.78 -3.31
N LYS A 53 0.38 -8.50 -3.42
CA LYS A 53 0.29 -7.80 -4.71
C LYS A 53 1.51 -6.89 -4.88
N VAL A 54 2.07 -6.87 -6.09
CA VAL A 54 3.20 -6.00 -6.44
C VAL A 54 2.76 -5.03 -7.54
N TYR A 55 3.01 -3.76 -7.31
CA TYR A 55 2.82 -2.67 -8.27
C TYR A 55 4.17 -2.21 -8.79
N TRP A 56 4.30 -2.05 -10.11
CA TRP A 56 5.57 -1.72 -10.74
C TRP A 56 5.83 -0.21 -10.80
N GLY A 57 7.08 0.19 -10.53
CA GLY A 57 7.51 1.58 -10.64
C GLY A 57 7.42 2.10 -12.08
N GLY A 58 7.08 3.38 -12.23
CA GLY A 58 6.91 4.02 -13.54
C GLY A 58 5.50 3.86 -14.14
N THR A 59 4.79 2.75 -13.87
CA THR A 59 3.40 2.56 -14.34
C THR A 59 2.38 2.59 -13.22
N GLY A 60 2.73 2.16 -12.01
CA GLY A 60 1.78 1.98 -10.92
C GLY A 60 0.81 0.82 -11.13
N ALA A 61 0.90 0.11 -12.25
CA ALA A 61 0.10 -1.06 -12.54
C ALA A 61 0.59 -2.27 -11.73
N GLN A 62 -0.28 -3.25 -11.49
CA GLN A 62 0.15 -4.55 -10.97
C GLN A 62 1.13 -5.20 -11.95
N ILE A 63 2.10 -5.96 -11.45
CA ILE A 63 3.12 -6.62 -12.27
C ILE A 63 2.49 -7.48 -13.39
N ILE A 64 3.08 -7.41 -14.57
CA ILE A 64 2.74 -8.16 -15.80
C ILE A 64 4.04 -8.69 -16.42
N PRO A 65 3.98 -9.53 -17.48
CA PRO A 65 5.17 -9.96 -18.20
C PRO A 65 6.04 -8.78 -18.68
N PRO A 66 7.38 -8.89 -18.59
CA PRO A 66 8.17 -10.04 -18.12
C PRO A 66 8.46 -10.04 -16.60
N HIS A 67 7.99 -9.03 -15.85
CA HIS A 67 8.37 -8.83 -14.44
C HIS A 67 7.82 -9.93 -13.53
N ASP A 68 6.60 -10.39 -13.79
CA ASP A 68 5.96 -11.48 -13.05
C ASP A 68 6.76 -12.78 -13.12
N SER A 69 7.23 -13.15 -14.31
CA SER A 69 7.99 -14.36 -14.59
C SER A 69 9.35 -14.31 -13.90
N GLY A 70 10.03 -13.17 -13.97
CA GLY A 70 11.29 -12.96 -13.25
C GLY A 70 11.13 -13.05 -11.73
N ILE A 71 10.02 -12.50 -11.19
CA ILE A 71 9.70 -12.63 -9.76
C ILE A 71 9.41 -14.09 -9.39
N ALA A 72 8.64 -14.81 -10.20
CA ALA A 72 8.32 -16.22 -9.98
C ALA A 72 9.59 -17.09 -9.95
N SER A 73 10.48 -16.95 -10.94
CA SER A 73 11.76 -17.68 -10.97
C SER A 73 12.63 -17.36 -9.75
N CYS A 74 12.65 -16.10 -9.29
CA CYS A 74 13.35 -15.73 -8.07
C CYS A 74 12.74 -16.40 -6.82
N ILE A 75 11.41 -16.54 -6.75
CA ILE A 75 10.75 -17.24 -5.63
C ILE A 75 11.12 -18.73 -5.66
N GLU A 76 11.02 -19.39 -6.80
CA GLU A 76 11.36 -20.81 -6.97
C GLU A 76 12.82 -21.11 -6.61
N ALA A 77 13.73 -20.20 -6.90
CA ALA A 77 15.14 -20.31 -6.52
C ALA A 77 15.41 -20.03 -5.02
N ASN A 78 14.45 -19.46 -4.27
CA ASN A 78 14.64 -18.98 -2.90
C ASN A 78 13.52 -19.44 -1.96
N LEU A 79 13.29 -20.76 -1.89
CA LEU A 79 12.20 -21.35 -1.09
C LEU A 79 12.45 -21.34 0.43
N GLN A 80 13.64 -20.92 0.88
CA GLN A 80 14.01 -20.85 2.29
C GLN A 80 14.29 -19.40 2.70
N PRO A 81 13.88 -18.97 3.92
CA PRO A 81 14.24 -17.66 4.43
C PRO A 81 15.77 -17.49 4.49
N TRP A 82 16.28 -16.36 3.99
CA TRP A 82 17.71 -16.05 4.08
C TRP A 82 18.20 -15.78 5.51
N ALA A 83 17.28 -15.44 6.41
CA ALA A 83 17.53 -15.21 7.82
C ALA A 83 16.24 -15.46 8.64
N SER A 84 16.34 -15.39 9.96
CA SER A 84 15.15 -15.26 10.80
C SER A 84 14.58 -13.84 10.70
N TYR A 85 13.29 -13.76 10.37
CA TYR A 85 12.52 -12.52 10.20
C TYR A 85 11.36 -12.49 11.19
N GLY A 86 10.97 -11.29 11.64
CA GLY A 86 9.96 -11.13 12.68
C GLY A 86 9.47 -9.70 12.86
N VAL A 87 8.27 -9.54 13.42
CA VAL A 87 7.75 -8.19 13.74
C VAL A 87 8.62 -7.51 14.80
N ALA A 88 9.03 -8.24 15.85
CA ALA A 88 9.89 -7.71 16.89
C ALA A 88 11.25 -7.22 16.36
N SER A 89 11.86 -7.92 15.39
CA SER A 89 13.10 -7.49 14.76
C SER A 89 12.90 -6.26 13.89
N LEU A 90 11.78 -6.17 13.14
CA LEU A 90 11.43 -4.95 12.43
C LEU A 90 11.23 -3.76 13.39
N GLU A 91 10.48 -3.93 14.48
CA GLU A 91 10.28 -2.88 15.48
C GLU A 91 11.59 -2.40 16.10
N ALA A 92 12.50 -3.33 16.41
CA ALA A 92 13.84 -2.98 16.89
C ALA A 92 14.64 -2.18 15.84
N MET A 93 14.58 -2.57 14.56
CA MET A 93 15.21 -1.83 13.46
C MET A 93 14.64 -0.42 13.31
N LEU A 94 13.32 -0.25 13.47
CA LEU A 94 12.66 1.05 13.41
C LEU A 94 13.04 1.96 14.59
N LYS A 95 13.21 1.39 15.79
CA LYS A 95 13.62 2.12 17.01
C LYS A 95 15.10 2.52 17.00
N ALA A 96 15.97 1.71 16.43
CA ALA A 96 17.41 1.90 16.43
C ALA A 96 17.92 2.96 15.42
N GLU A 97 17.07 3.89 14.99
CA GLU A 97 17.39 4.94 14.01
C GLU A 97 18.00 4.42 12.69
N TRP A 98 17.57 3.25 12.20
CA TRP A 98 17.76 2.91 10.77
C TRP A 98 16.88 3.78 9.84
N ALA A 99 16.43 4.94 10.34
CA ALA A 99 15.20 5.66 9.98
C ALA A 99 15.41 6.82 8.99
N ALA A 100 16.47 6.77 8.17
CA ALA A 100 16.56 7.66 7.01
C ALA A 100 15.68 7.25 5.81
N PRO A 101 15.07 6.04 5.73
CA PRO A 101 14.07 5.74 4.71
C PRO A 101 12.64 5.46 5.19
N VAL A 102 12.40 5.32 6.50
CA VAL A 102 11.06 4.97 7.03
C VAL A 102 10.39 6.23 7.60
N GLY A 103 9.96 7.12 6.71
CA GLY A 103 8.95 8.11 7.09
C GLY A 103 7.57 7.46 7.10
N CYS A 104 6.76 7.73 8.13
CA CYS A 104 5.33 7.55 8.00
C CYS A 104 4.81 8.65 7.07
N TYR A 105 4.53 8.27 5.83
CA TYR A 105 3.96 9.18 4.84
C TYR A 105 2.45 8.97 4.67
N THR A 106 1.84 8.16 5.53
CA THR A 106 0.44 7.74 5.37
C THR A 106 -0.47 8.93 5.31
N GLU A 107 -0.36 9.85 6.27
CA GLU A 107 -1.24 11.03 6.33
C GLU A 107 -0.98 11.99 5.17
N GLU A 108 0.28 12.31 4.89
CA GLU A 108 0.67 13.18 3.78
C GLU A 108 0.12 12.65 2.44
N LEU A 109 0.37 11.37 2.15
CA LEU A 109 0.00 10.73 0.89
C LEU A 109 -1.51 10.53 0.80
N SER A 110 -2.17 10.19 1.91
CA SER A 110 -3.63 10.09 1.96
C SER A 110 -4.29 11.43 1.71
N ALA A 111 -3.87 12.49 2.41
CA ALA A 111 -4.40 13.84 2.19
C ALA A 111 -4.20 14.27 0.74
N ALA A 112 -3.06 13.92 0.14
CA ALA A 112 -2.79 14.25 -1.24
C ALA A 112 -3.58 13.40 -2.26
N TYR A 113 -3.93 12.16 -1.91
CA TYR A 113 -4.85 11.30 -2.66
C TYR A 113 -6.25 11.93 -2.72
N TYR A 114 -6.79 12.34 -1.57
CA TYR A 114 -8.11 13.01 -1.50
C TYR A 114 -8.13 14.34 -2.24
N ARG A 115 -7.10 15.17 -2.11
CA ARG A 115 -7.00 16.42 -2.87
C ARG A 115 -7.05 16.17 -4.37
N GLY A 116 -6.32 15.16 -4.86
CA GLY A 116 -6.34 14.77 -6.28
C GLY A 116 -7.72 14.28 -6.72
N MET A 117 -8.35 13.42 -5.91
CA MET A 117 -9.68 12.90 -6.17
C MET A 117 -10.74 14.01 -6.24
N ALA A 118 -10.75 14.93 -5.28
CA ALA A 118 -11.66 16.07 -5.27
C ALA A 118 -11.44 16.98 -6.50
N ALA A 119 -10.19 17.28 -6.84
CA ALA A 119 -9.86 18.14 -7.98
C ALA A 119 -10.20 17.52 -9.34
N GLN A 120 -10.19 16.18 -9.46
CA GLN A 120 -10.40 15.49 -10.74
C GLN A 120 -11.80 14.91 -10.92
N LEU A 121 -12.47 14.52 -9.83
CA LEU A 121 -13.73 13.76 -9.89
C LEU A 121 -14.93 14.55 -9.35
N CYS A 122 -14.73 15.59 -8.53
CA CYS A 122 -15.84 16.39 -7.99
C CYS A 122 -16.20 17.55 -8.94
N CYS A 123 -17.09 17.29 -9.90
CA CYS A 123 -17.50 18.30 -10.89
C CYS A 123 -18.50 19.33 -10.35
N HIS A 124 -19.27 18.98 -9.32
CA HIS A 124 -20.41 19.76 -8.82
C HIS A 124 -20.39 19.91 -7.28
N PRO A 125 -19.34 20.53 -6.70
CA PRO A 125 -19.17 20.56 -5.25
C PRO A 125 -20.30 21.30 -4.52
N VAL A 126 -20.86 22.35 -5.14
CA VAL A 126 -21.93 23.17 -4.54
C VAL A 126 -23.24 22.38 -4.50
N GLU A 127 -23.60 21.75 -5.62
CA GLU A 127 -24.82 20.96 -5.74
C GLU A 127 -24.74 19.68 -4.89
N ASN A 128 -23.57 19.03 -4.84
CA ASN A 128 -23.34 17.87 -3.98
C ASN A 128 -23.54 18.23 -2.50
N ALA A 129 -23.04 19.40 -2.06
CA ALA A 129 -23.21 19.88 -0.70
C ALA A 129 -24.68 20.22 -0.35
N ALA A 130 -25.48 20.64 -1.34
CA ALA A 130 -26.90 20.92 -1.20
C ALA A 130 -27.81 19.69 -1.38
N SER A 131 -27.25 18.55 -1.76
CA SER A 131 -28.00 17.35 -2.08
C SER A 131 -28.66 16.72 -0.85
N THR A 132 -29.91 16.27 -1.01
CA THR A 132 -30.63 15.51 0.01
C THR A 132 -30.56 13.99 -0.21
N VAL A 133 -29.77 13.54 -1.19
CA VAL A 133 -29.60 12.11 -1.50
C VAL A 133 -28.93 11.40 -0.33
N LYS A 134 -29.54 10.31 0.13
CA LYS A 134 -28.96 9.47 1.18
C LYS A 134 -28.10 8.38 0.55
N ILE A 135 -26.84 8.32 0.96
CA ILE A 135 -25.86 7.32 0.50
C ILE A 135 -25.64 6.32 1.63
N VAL A 136 -25.73 5.02 1.30
CA VAL A 136 -25.39 3.93 2.22
C VAL A 136 -24.13 3.24 1.70
N HIS A 137 -23.14 3.08 2.57
CA HIS A 137 -21.90 2.38 2.27
C HIS A 137 -21.66 1.27 3.29
N THR A 138 -21.27 0.08 2.81
CA THR A 138 -20.76 -1.01 3.63
C THR A 138 -19.34 -1.32 3.23
N ALA A 139 -18.42 -1.31 4.21
CA ALA A 139 -17.04 -1.71 4.00
C ALA A 139 -16.86 -3.24 4.00
N MET A 140 -17.93 -4.01 4.25
CA MET A 140 -17.91 -5.47 4.34
C MET A 140 -16.86 -6.01 5.33
N HIS A 141 -16.68 -5.35 6.49
CA HIS A 141 -15.60 -5.63 7.46
C HIS A 141 -14.17 -5.46 6.91
N GLY A 142 -14.01 -4.91 5.71
CA GLY A 142 -12.74 -4.59 5.11
C GLY A 142 -12.19 -3.23 5.55
N VAL A 143 -11.08 -2.84 4.92
CA VAL A 143 -10.32 -1.64 5.30
C VAL A 143 -10.99 -0.32 4.91
N GLY A 144 -12.05 -0.34 4.09
CA GLY A 144 -12.61 0.84 3.41
C GLY A 144 -13.41 1.82 4.28
N HIS A 145 -13.84 1.42 5.48
CA HIS A 145 -14.75 2.23 6.30
C HIS A 145 -14.15 3.60 6.66
N GLN A 146 -12.98 3.61 7.32
CA GLN A 146 -12.30 4.84 7.74
C GLN A 146 -12.00 5.79 6.56
N TRP A 147 -11.73 5.23 5.39
CA TRP A 147 -11.41 5.99 4.17
C TRP A 147 -12.65 6.57 3.51
N THR A 148 -13.79 5.88 3.61
CA THR A 148 -15.05 6.41 3.09
C THR A 148 -15.61 7.51 3.99
N VAL A 149 -15.49 7.36 5.31
CA VAL A 149 -15.91 8.40 6.28
C VAL A 149 -15.07 9.66 6.17
N ARG A 150 -13.80 9.54 5.78
CA ARG A 150 -12.88 10.66 5.58
C ARG A 150 -13.13 11.45 4.29
N ALA A 151 -13.66 10.79 3.25
CA ALA A 151 -13.85 11.35 1.91
C ALA A 151 -14.87 12.50 1.89
#